data_AF-A0A3M2GHY8-F1
#
_entry.id   AF-A0A3M2GHY8-F1
#
_cell.length_a   1.000
_cell.length_b   1.000
_cell.length_c   1.000
_cell.angle_alpha   90.00
_cell.angle_beta   90.00
_cell.angle_gamma   90.00
#
_symmetry.space_group_name_H-M   'P 1'
#
loop_
_entity.id
_entity.type
_entity.pdbx_description
1 polymer ?
#
loop_
_entity_poly.entity_id
_entity_poly.type
_entity_poly.pdbx_seq_one_letter_code
_entity_poly.pdbx_strand_id
1 'polypeptide(L)'
;MNGPPVDDPELLGRIEELSRAPVLLVACDYDGTIAPLVDDPMKAFPLRETSVALRSLALLPQTHVAVISGRSLRDLAALSRLPAEIHLVGSHGSEFDIDFALELDHELRERRRRLLDELRRIEDEIPGVILERKPASVAVHYRRVDPDRVPDLLEQVGAVADAIGDLTVRHGKQVCELLLIPTDKGAALDTVRKKVGATTVLFIGDDVTDEAAFATLHGPDVGVKVGPGDTIAPYRVPDPPAVARLLATLCHLRADWLAGAGVVPIERHSLLSDQRTAALVTPEARITWMCVPRVDSAAIFAEILGGPPAGYFAVRPLLHDGEPVQRYLDSSLVLRTSWPDITVTDYLDCSDGRPGRLAGRTDLIRVIEGHGRALVEFAPRLDFGRFPTSLEVRDGGLEVVGATDLVVLRSPGVEWTIEQVGMHQTAVAEVDCSAGPVVLELRCGTASLRPDRSDEATRREATRRWWS
;
A
#
# COMPACT_ATOMS: atom_id res chain seq x y z
N MET A 1 14.36 -7.26 17.43
CA MET A 1 14.28 -6.09 18.34
C MET A 1 12.85 -5.60 18.25
N ASN A 2 12.01 -5.96 19.23
CA ASN A 2 10.59 -5.62 19.25
C ASN A 2 10.42 -4.33 20.06
N GLY A 3 10.42 -3.18 19.39
CA GLY A 3 9.88 -1.94 19.97
C GLY A 3 8.35 -1.95 19.85
N PRO A 4 7.61 -1.24 20.72
CA PRO A 4 6.15 -1.15 20.62
C PRO A 4 5.73 -0.52 19.29
N PRO A 5 4.53 -0.85 18.77
CA PRO A 5 4.01 -0.34 17.49
C PRO A 5 3.83 1.18 17.51
N VAL A 6 3.57 1.74 16.33
CA VAL A 6 3.07 3.12 16.20
C VAL A 6 1.76 3.20 16.98
N ASP A 7 1.69 4.05 18.02
CA ASP A 7 0.60 4.04 19.01
C ASP A 7 -0.76 4.51 18.45
N ASP A 8 -0.83 4.95 17.20
CA ASP A 8 -2.03 5.38 16.49
C ASP A 8 -2.55 4.27 15.54
N PRO A 9 -3.69 3.63 15.86
CA PRO A 9 -4.27 2.56 15.03
C PRO A 9 -4.71 3.01 13.64
N GLU A 10 -5.15 4.27 13.49
CA GLU A 10 -5.59 4.79 12.19
C GLU A 10 -4.38 4.98 11.26
N LEU A 11 -3.30 5.57 11.78
CA LEU A 11 -2.03 5.68 11.05
C LEU A 11 -1.50 4.29 10.68
N LEU A 12 -1.56 3.31 11.58
CA LEU A 12 -1.14 1.95 11.28
C LEU A 12 -1.94 1.33 10.11
N GLY A 13 -3.27 1.48 10.11
CA GLY A 13 -4.12 1.04 9.00
C GLY A 13 -3.74 1.70 7.67
N ARG A 14 -3.43 3.00 7.67
CA ARG A 14 -2.93 3.69 6.46
C ARG A 14 -1.58 3.17 5.99
N ILE A 15 -0.68 2.83 6.91
CA ILE A 15 0.64 2.27 6.59
C ILE A 15 0.51 0.85 6.00
N GLU A 16 -0.44 0.06 6.50
CA GLU A 16 -0.79 -1.22 5.89
C GLU A 16 -1.31 -1.06 4.46
N GLU A 17 -2.19 -0.10 4.20
CA GLU A 17 -2.65 0.19 2.84
C GLU A 17 -1.51 0.68 1.93
N LEU A 18 -0.67 1.60 2.41
CA LEU A 18 0.51 2.11 1.70
C LEU A 18 1.47 0.99 1.30
N SER A 19 1.66 -0.01 2.16
CA SER A 19 2.55 -1.14 1.89
C SER A 19 2.15 -1.94 0.64
N ARG A 20 0.89 -1.83 0.21
CA ARG A 20 0.33 -2.53 -0.96
C ARG A 20 0.30 -1.66 -2.22
N ALA A 21 0.83 -0.43 -2.17
CA ALA A 21 0.89 0.44 -3.32
C ALA A 21 1.69 -0.20 -4.47
N PRO A 22 1.26 -0.06 -5.74
CA PRO A 22 2.02 -0.54 -6.89
C PRO A 22 3.44 0.06 -6.91
N VAL A 23 3.55 1.40 -6.98
CA VAL A 23 4.83 2.12 -6.93
C VAL A 23 4.80 3.11 -5.76
N LEU A 24 5.59 2.83 -4.73
CA LEU A 24 5.62 3.60 -3.49
C LEU A 24 6.81 4.57 -3.48
N LEU A 25 6.58 5.83 -3.14
CA LEU A 25 7.63 6.79 -2.77
C LEU A 25 7.55 7.08 -1.27
N VAL A 26 8.64 6.82 -0.55
CA VAL A 26 8.82 7.23 0.84
C VAL A 26 9.78 8.41 0.88
N ALA A 27 9.25 9.59 1.16
CA ALA A 27 10.02 10.82 1.24
C ALA A 27 10.05 11.35 2.68
N CYS A 28 11.21 11.81 3.14
CA CYS A 28 11.38 12.35 4.49
C CYS A 28 12.14 13.67 4.45
N ASP A 29 11.81 14.58 5.36
CA ASP A 29 12.72 15.66 5.73
C ASP A 29 13.94 15.12 6.50
N TYR A 30 15.00 15.93 6.56
CA TYR A 30 16.24 15.59 7.23
C TYR A 30 16.25 15.96 8.72
N ASP A 31 16.41 17.25 9.00
CA ASP A 31 16.53 17.79 10.36
C ASP A 31 15.19 17.65 11.09
N GLY A 32 15.20 17.34 12.38
CA GLY A 32 13.98 17.17 13.18
C GLY A 32 13.09 15.98 12.81
N THR A 33 13.35 15.31 11.68
CA THR A 33 12.60 14.16 11.18
C THR A 33 13.42 12.87 11.24
N ILE A 34 14.47 12.71 10.44
CA ILE A 34 15.34 11.52 10.48
C ILE A 34 16.61 11.74 11.30
N ALA A 35 17.03 13.00 11.44
CA ALA A 35 18.14 13.45 12.28
C ALA A 35 17.60 14.35 13.40
N PRO A 36 17.81 14.02 14.68
CA PRO A 36 17.36 14.87 15.78
C PRO A 36 17.95 16.28 15.72
N LEU A 37 17.16 17.27 16.12
CA LEU A 37 17.64 18.64 16.28
C LEU A 37 18.75 18.71 17.33
N VAL A 38 19.86 19.33 16.98
CA VAL A 38 21.03 19.52 17.85
C VAL A 38 21.57 20.94 17.69
N ASP A 39 22.25 21.45 18.72
CA ASP A 39 22.77 22.84 18.74
C ASP A 39 23.79 23.11 17.63
N ASP A 40 24.57 22.10 17.24
CA ASP A 40 25.56 22.17 16.17
C ASP A 40 25.02 21.42 14.94
N PRO A 41 24.57 22.14 13.88
CA PRO A 41 24.00 21.52 12.69
C PRO A 41 24.94 20.53 11.99
N MET A 42 26.26 20.62 12.20
CA MET A 42 27.22 19.66 11.63
C MET A 42 27.30 18.34 12.39
N LYS A 43 26.52 18.19 13.48
CA LYS A 43 26.39 16.97 14.28
C LYS A 43 25.00 16.35 14.20
N ALA A 44 24.11 16.89 13.38
CA ALA A 44 22.78 16.33 13.13
C ALA A 44 22.90 15.10 12.23
N PHE A 45 23.30 13.95 12.80
CA PHE A 45 23.37 12.68 12.10
C PHE A 45 22.00 11.96 12.14
N PRO A 46 21.62 11.25 11.07
CA PRO A 46 20.39 10.46 11.10
C PRO A 46 20.51 9.35 12.13
N LEU A 47 19.39 9.00 12.76
CA LEU A 47 19.34 7.84 13.65
C LEU A 47 19.74 6.58 12.88
N ARG A 48 20.45 5.67 13.55
CA ARG A 48 20.93 4.43 12.92
C ARG A 48 19.76 3.60 12.40
N GLU A 49 18.72 3.50 13.21
CA GLU A 49 17.49 2.75 12.96
C GLU A 49 16.78 3.31 11.72
N THR A 50 16.63 4.63 11.62
CA THR A 50 16.05 5.29 10.45
C THR A 50 16.87 5.03 9.21
N SER A 51 18.20 5.14 9.31
CA SER A 51 19.08 4.90 8.17
C SER A 51 19.03 3.44 7.70
N VAL A 52 18.85 2.47 8.60
CA VAL A 52 18.64 1.06 8.24
C VAL A 52 17.29 0.88 7.55
N ALA A 53 16.21 1.46 8.10
CA ALA A 53 14.87 1.33 7.52
C ALA A 53 14.78 1.93 6.11
N LEU A 54 15.29 3.14 5.90
CA LEU A 54 15.32 3.79 4.59
C LEU A 54 16.13 2.99 3.57
N ARG A 55 17.27 2.40 3.99
CA ARG A 55 18.07 1.53 3.13
C ARG A 55 17.32 0.27 2.73
N SER A 56 16.69 -0.40 3.69
CA SER A 56 15.90 -1.60 3.41
C SER A 56 14.73 -1.29 2.47
N LEU A 57 14.03 -0.18 2.67
CA LEU A 57 12.96 0.28 1.79
C LEU A 57 13.45 0.55 0.36
N ALA A 58 14.59 1.22 0.20
CA ALA A 58 15.15 1.55 -1.12
C ALA A 58 15.59 0.30 -1.92
N LEU A 59 15.83 -0.83 -1.25
CA LEU A 59 16.18 -2.10 -1.89
C LEU A 59 14.95 -2.93 -2.30
N LEU A 60 13.74 -2.54 -1.87
CA LEU A 60 12.52 -3.28 -2.21
C LEU A 60 12.06 -2.93 -3.63
N PRO A 61 11.60 -3.92 -4.42
CA PRO A 61 11.01 -3.67 -5.73
C PRO A 61 9.89 -2.60 -5.68
N GLN A 62 9.85 -1.75 -6.72
CA GLN A 62 8.82 -0.73 -6.89
C GLN A 62 8.64 0.17 -5.65
N THR A 63 9.74 0.40 -4.91
CA THR A 63 9.79 1.21 -3.70
C THR A 63 10.95 2.19 -3.84
N HIS A 64 10.65 3.48 -3.80
CA HIS A 64 11.61 4.56 -3.96
C HIS A 64 11.70 5.34 -2.66
N VAL A 65 12.89 5.82 -2.33
CA VAL A 65 13.14 6.56 -1.10
C VAL A 65 13.81 7.88 -1.43
N ALA A 66 13.35 8.97 -0.81
CA ALA A 66 13.94 10.28 -0.96
C ALA A 66 14.11 11.00 0.37
N VAL A 67 15.16 11.81 0.48
CA VAL A 67 15.37 12.75 1.59
C VAL A 67 15.40 14.16 1.02
N ILE A 68 14.45 14.99 1.44
CA ILE A 68 14.27 16.36 0.94
C ILE A 68 14.58 17.34 2.06
N SER A 69 15.67 18.09 1.94
CA SER A 69 16.19 18.95 2.99
C SER A 69 16.43 20.39 2.52
N GLY A 70 16.42 21.33 3.46
CA GLY A 70 16.94 22.68 3.24
C GLY A 70 18.48 22.76 3.18
N ARG A 71 19.19 21.74 3.66
CA ARG A 71 20.66 21.67 3.60
C ARG A 71 21.16 21.61 2.16
N SER A 72 22.37 22.12 1.91
CA SER A 72 23.01 21.90 0.61
C SER A 72 23.14 20.39 0.34
N LEU A 73 23.06 19.97 -0.93
CA LEU A 73 23.17 18.55 -1.27
C LEU A 73 24.51 17.97 -0.82
N ARG A 74 25.57 18.79 -0.89
CA ARG A 74 26.91 18.42 -0.40
C ARG A 74 26.90 18.11 1.09
N ASP A 75 26.30 18.98 1.90
CA ASP A 75 26.26 18.79 3.36
C ASP A 75 25.32 17.64 3.73
N LEU A 76 24.18 17.55 3.06
CA LEU A 76 23.23 16.45 3.20
C LEU A 76 23.90 15.10 2.92
N ALA A 77 24.62 14.97 1.80
CA ALA A 77 25.34 13.76 1.45
C ALA A 77 26.45 13.43 2.46
N ALA A 78 27.23 14.43 2.89
CA ALA A 78 28.34 14.24 3.82
C ALA A 78 27.87 13.79 5.22
N LEU A 79 26.77 14.35 5.71
CA LEU A 79 26.23 14.07 7.04
C LEU A 79 25.39 12.80 7.06
N SER A 80 24.50 12.63 6.09
CA SER A 80 23.55 11.52 6.08
C SER A 80 24.23 10.17 5.88
N ARG A 81 25.29 10.12 5.04
CA ARG A 81 25.96 8.87 4.61
C ARG A 81 24.97 7.78 4.18
N LEU A 82 23.86 8.22 3.59
CA LEU A 82 22.88 7.35 2.97
C LEU A 82 23.46 6.84 1.64
N PRO A 83 23.14 5.61 1.22
CA PRO A 83 23.70 5.05 0.02
C PRO A 83 22.99 5.61 -1.22
N ALA A 84 23.54 5.34 -2.40
CA ALA A 84 23.14 5.96 -3.66
C ALA A 84 21.70 5.61 -4.09
N GLU A 85 21.12 4.55 -3.55
CA GLU A 85 19.74 4.14 -3.84
C GLU A 85 18.70 5.08 -3.22
N ILE A 86 19.10 5.97 -2.30
CA ILE A 86 18.22 6.98 -1.69
C ILE A 86 18.42 8.31 -2.38
N HIS A 87 17.33 8.86 -2.93
CA HIS A 87 17.36 10.13 -3.63
C HIS A 87 17.61 11.28 -2.65
N LEU A 88 18.70 12.02 -2.84
CA LEU A 88 19.00 13.19 -2.01
C LEU A 88 18.60 14.47 -2.73
N VAL A 89 17.80 15.27 -2.05
CA VAL A 89 17.33 16.57 -2.54
C VAL A 89 17.72 17.65 -1.53
N GLY A 90 18.65 18.51 -1.94
CA GLY A 90 19.15 19.63 -1.15
C GLY A 90 18.49 20.95 -1.50
N SER A 91 18.75 21.94 -0.63
CA SER A 91 18.33 23.34 -0.78
C SER A 91 16.86 23.48 -1.17
N HIS A 92 16.01 22.77 -0.42
CA HIS A 92 14.55 22.73 -0.57
C HIS A 92 14.07 22.38 -2.00
N GLY A 93 14.78 21.50 -2.72
CA GLY A 93 14.37 21.08 -4.06
C GLY A 93 15.17 21.66 -5.21
N SER A 94 16.22 22.44 -4.94
CA SER A 94 17.02 23.04 -6.01
C SER A 94 18.27 22.26 -6.38
N GLU A 95 18.69 21.33 -5.51
CA GLU A 95 19.80 20.44 -5.77
C GLU A 95 19.31 19.01 -5.68
N PHE A 96 19.65 18.22 -6.67
CA PHE A 96 19.35 16.81 -6.70
C PHE A 96 20.63 16.02 -6.91
N ASP A 97 20.69 14.80 -6.36
CA ASP A 97 21.78 13.87 -6.65
C ASP A 97 21.95 13.57 -8.15
N ILE A 98 23.05 12.92 -8.51
CA ILE A 98 23.53 12.80 -9.90
C ILE A 98 22.49 12.15 -10.83
N ASP A 99 21.63 11.26 -10.30
CA ASP A 99 20.56 10.65 -11.08
C ASP A 99 19.35 11.57 -11.26
N PHE A 100 19.19 12.59 -10.42
CA PHE A 100 18.12 13.59 -10.47
C PHE A 100 18.54 14.99 -10.89
N ALA A 101 19.84 15.23 -11.09
CA ALA A 101 20.37 16.52 -11.50
C ALA A 101 19.53 17.07 -12.65
N LEU A 102 18.71 18.07 -12.33
CA LEU A 102 18.42 19.13 -13.27
C LEU A 102 19.80 19.62 -13.65
N GLU A 103 20.30 19.21 -14.82
CA GLU A 103 21.36 19.93 -15.47
C GLU A 103 20.93 21.39 -15.39
N LEU A 104 21.55 22.17 -14.50
CA LEU A 104 21.21 23.59 -14.35
C LEU A 104 21.20 24.13 -15.77
N ASP A 105 20.03 24.53 -16.26
CA ASP A 105 19.90 24.99 -17.64
C ASP A 105 20.99 26.04 -17.88
N HIS A 106 21.57 26.07 -19.07
CA HIS A 106 22.62 27.04 -19.40
C HIS A 106 22.19 28.47 -18.99
N GLU A 107 20.90 28.77 -19.14
CA GLU A 107 20.27 30.01 -18.68
C GLU A 107 20.37 30.24 -17.17
N LEU A 108 20.14 29.22 -16.34
CA LEU A 108 20.21 29.33 -14.88
C LEU A 108 21.64 29.54 -14.39
N ARG A 109 22.64 28.87 -15.02
CA ARG A 109 24.06 29.10 -14.73
C ARG A 109 24.48 30.53 -15.05
N GLU A 110 24.01 31.05 -16.18
CA GLU A 110 24.25 32.43 -16.60
C GLU A 110 23.59 33.46 -15.66
N ARG A 111 22.34 33.22 -15.24
CA ARG A 111 21.65 34.04 -14.24
C ARG A 111 22.38 34.03 -12.90
N ARG A 112 22.81 32.86 -12.43
CA ARG A 112 23.60 32.72 -11.20
C ARG A 112 24.92 33.49 -11.26
N ARG A 113 25.64 33.40 -12.39
CA ARG A 113 26.90 34.13 -12.59
C ARG A 113 26.68 35.63 -12.48
N ARG A 114 25.69 36.16 -13.20
CA ARG A 114 25.32 37.59 -13.14
C ARG A 114 24.96 38.03 -11.72
N LEU A 115 24.14 37.25 -11.01
CA LEU A 115 23.77 37.53 -9.62
C LEU A 115 25.00 37.61 -8.71
N LEU A 116 25.93 36.65 -8.82
CA LEU A 116 27.15 36.64 -8.02
C LEU A 116 28.08 37.81 -8.34
N ASP A 117 28.20 38.20 -9.61
CA ASP A 117 29.06 39.31 -10.02
C ASP A 117 28.55 40.65 -9.49
N GLU A 118 27.22 40.87 -9.49
CA GLU A 118 26.62 42.07 -8.91
C GLU A 118 26.71 42.09 -7.38
N LEU A 119 26.40 40.98 -6.71
CA LEU A 119 26.49 40.91 -5.24
C LEU A 119 27.93 41.04 -4.72
N ARG A 120 28.94 40.60 -5.48
CA ARG A 120 30.35 40.77 -5.11
C ARG A 120 30.74 42.25 -5.03
N ARG A 121 30.18 43.10 -5.89
CA ARG A 121 30.43 44.56 -5.80
C ARG A 121 29.95 45.13 -4.48
N ILE A 122 28.79 44.65 -4.01
CA ILE A 122 28.23 45.02 -2.70
C ILE A 122 29.09 44.48 -1.54
N GLU A 123 29.57 43.23 -1.64
CA GLU A 123 30.48 42.62 -0.66
C GLU A 123 31.80 43.42 -0.54
N ASP A 124 32.33 43.94 -1.65
CA ASP A 124 33.54 44.75 -1.68
C ASP A 124 33.32 46.19 -1.17
N GLU A 125 32.15 46.78 -1.39
CA GLU A 125 31.81 48.16 -1.02
C GLU A 125 31.36 48.31 0.45
N ILE A 126 30.75 47.28 1.02
CA ILE A 126 30.14 47.33 2.36
C ILE A 126 30.86 46.37 3.33
N PRO A 127 31.77 46.88 4.18
CA PRO A 127 32.45 46.05 5.17
C PRO A 127 31.46 45.35 6.11
N GLY A 128 31.66 44.05 6.29
CA GLY A 128 30.84 43.21 7.17
C GLY A 128 29.75 42.41 6.46
N VAL A 129 29.53 42.63 5.16
CA VAL A 129 28.73 41.72 4.32
C VAL A 129 29.48 40.41 4.12
N ILE A 130 28.76 39.28 4.20
CA ILE A 130 29.30 37.96 3.89
C ILE A 130 28.34 37.27 2.92
N LEU A 131 28.85 36.85 1.76
CA LEU A 131 28.07 36.07 0.79
C LEU A 131 28.25 34.56 1.01
N GLU A 132 27.17 33.88 1.37
CA GLU A 132 27.08 32.43 1.37
C GLU A 132 26.51 31.94 0.03
N ARG A 133 27.32 31.15 -0.69
CA ARG A 133 27.04 30.75 -2.07
C ARG A 133 26.50 29.34 -2.09
N LYS A 134 25.21 29.19 -2.40
CA LYS A 134 24.58 27.89 -2.61
C LYS A 134 24.41 27.64 -4.11
N PRO A 135 24.31 26.38 -4.57
CA PRO A 135 24.09 26.02 -5.97
C PRO A 135 22.94 26.74 -6.70
N ALA A 136 21.82 27.04 -6.03
CA ALA A 136 20.67 27.76 -6.63
C ALA A 136 20.17 28.97 -5.83
N SER A 137 20.92 29.40 -4.81
CA SER A 137 20.64 30.63 -4.09
C SER A 137 21.91 31.33 -3.61
N VAL A 138 21.80 32.59 -3.23
CA VAL A 138 22.86 33.34 -2.57
C VAL A 138 22.28 33.99 -1.32
N ALA A 139 22.88 33.72 -0.16
CA ALA A 139 22.49 34.35 1.09
C ALA A 139 23.47 35.48 1.44
N VAL A 140 22.92 36.67 1.64
CA VAL A 140 23.63 37.89 2.01
C VAL A 140 23.50 38.08 3.52
N HIS A 141 24.54 37.74 4.27
CA HIS A 141 24.59 37.93 5.71
C HIS A 141 25.07 39.34 6.05
N TYR A 142 24.29 40.07 6.83
CA TYR A 142 24.59 41.46 7.20
C TYR A 142 24.66 41.69 8.71
N ARG A 143 24.87 40.62 9.48
CA ARG A 143 25.00 40.66 10.94
C ARG A 143 26.18 41.51 11.43
N ARG A 144 27.24 41.63 10.62
CA ARG A 144 28.46 42.37 10.95
C ARG A 144 28.53 43.74 10.26
N VAL A 145 27.49 44.11 9.54
CA VAL A 145 27.36 45.42 8.90
C VAL A 145 26.95 46.44 9.94
N ASP A 146 27.49 47.65 9.82
CA ASP A 146 27.07 48.79 10.64
C ASP A 146 25.54 48.99 10.51
N PRO A 147 24.77 49.02 11.62
CA PRO A 147 23.31 49.20 11.58
C PRO A 147 22.85 50.38 10.71
N ASP A 148 23.62 51.46 10.65
CA ASP A 148 23.26 52.66 9.86
C ASP A 148 23.40 52.42 8.34
N ARG A 149 24.15 51.40 7.93
CA ARG A 149 24.33 51.00 6.51
C ARG A 149 23.40 49.88 6.06
N VAL A 150 22.67 49.23 6.97
CA VAL A 150 21.76 48.12 6.63
C VAL A 150 20.64 48.54 5.67
N PRO A 151 19.99 49.72 5.82
CA PRO A 151 18.96 50.15 4.87
C PRO A 151 19.50 50.29 3.43
N ASP A 152 20.66 50.93 3.28
CA ASP A 152 21.37 51.11 1.99
C ASP A 152 21.74 49.75 1.38
N LEU A 153 22.29 48.83 2.18
CA LEU A 153 22.59 47.46 1.72
C LEU A 153 21.33 46.73 1.20
N LEU A 154 20.22 46.78 1.93
CA LEU A 154 19.00 46.08 1.53
C LEU A 154 18.37 46.69 0.27
N GLU A 155 18.49 48.01 0.09
CA GLU A 155 18.08 48.70 -1.14
C GLU A 155 18.93 48.24 -2.34
N GLN A 156 20.26 48.19 -2.19
CA GLN A 156 21.16 47.70 -3.23
C GLN A 156 20.92 46.22 -3.57
N VAL A 157 20.72 45.37 -2.57
CA VAL A 157 20.39 43.95 -2.78
C VAL A 157 19.03 43.80 -3.48
N GLY A 158 18.04 44.63 -3.15
CA GLY A 158 16.74 44.67 -3.83
C GLY A 158 16.89 45.07 -5.30
N ALA A 159 17.67 46.11 -5.59
CA ALA A 159 17.94 46.54 -6.96
C ALA A 159 18.64 45.45 -7.80
N VAL A 160 19.58 44.71 -7.20
CA VAL A 160 20.19 43.54 -7.86
C VAL A 160 19.15 42.45 -8.11
N ALA A 161 18.27 42.18 -7.15
CA ALA A 161 17.22 41.17 -7.31
C ALA A 161 16.29 41.49 -8.48
N ASP A 162 15.83 42.75 -8.56
CA ASP A 162 14.97 43.25 -9.64
C ASP A 162 15.66 43.21 -11.00
N ALA A 163 16.96 43.54 -11.05
CA ALA A 163 17.74 43.54 -12.29
C ALA A 163 17.99 42.12 -12.85
N ILE A 164 18.15 41.13 -11.98
CA ILE A 164 18.30 39.73 -12.40
C ILE A 164 16.96 39.14 -12.83
N GLY A 165 15.86 39.52 -12.16
CA GLY A 165 14.50 39.06 -12.45
C GLY A 165 14.25 37.59 -12.08
N ASP A 166 12.98 37.24 -11.88
CA ASP A 166 12.53 35.86 -11.58
C ASP A 166 13.29 35.22 -10.39
N LEU A 167 13.54 36.04 -9.36
CA LEU A 167 14.15 35.64 -8.09
C LEU A 167 13.08 35.64 -7.00
N THR A 168 13.14 34.66 -6.11
CA THR A 168 12.41 34.74 -4.84
C THR A 168 13.34 35.32 -3.78
N VAL A 169 12.92 36.39 -3.11
CA VAL A 169 13.69 37.03 -2.03
C VAL A 169 13.09 36.65 -0.68
N ARG A 170 13.89 36.12 0.24
CA ARG A 170 13.47 35.78 1.61
C ARG A 170 14.29 36.54 2.63
N HIS A 171 13.61 37.19 3.58
CA HIS A 171 14.27 37.89 4.67
C HIS A 171 14.26 37.03 5.94
N GLY A 172 15.46 36.77 6.46
CA GLY A 172 15.69 36.10 7.75
C GLY A 172 16.28 37.06 8.79
N LYS A 173 16.63 36.50 9.96
CA LYS A 173 17.25 37.29 11.03
C LYS A 173 18.68 37.69 10.65
N GLN A 174 18.84 38.93 10.17
CA GLN A 174 20.12 39.49 9.69
C GLN A 174 20.72 38.77 8.47
N VAL A 175 19.86 38.22 7.61
CA VAL A 175 20.23 37.58 6.35
C VAL A 175 19.14 37.81 5.30
N CYS A 176 19.54 38.03 4.04
CA CYS A 176 18.65 38.11 2.89
C CYS A 176 19.03 36.98 1.90
N GLU A 177 18.11 36.09 1.59
CA GLU A 177 18.35 34.96 0.68
C GLU A 177 17.69 35.20 -0.68
N LEU A 178 18.48 35.09 -1.75
CA LEU A 178 18.08 35.31 -3.14
C LEU A 178 18.07 33.96 -3.86
N LEU A 179 16.89 33.46 -4.21
CA LEU A 179 16.70 32.13 -4.77
C LEU A 179 16.42 32.20 -6.28
N LEU A 180 17.20 31.46 -7.08
CA LEU A 180 17.12 31.41 -8.55
C LEU A 180 16.11 30.40 -9.08
N ILE A 181 15.71 29.44 -8.24
CA ILE A 181 14.60 28.53 -8.47
C ILE A 181 13.67 28.71 -7.27
N PRO A 182 12.34 28.74 -7.45
CA PRO A 182 11.42 28.62 -6.33
C PRO A 182 11.70 27.31 -5.58
N THR A 183 12.37 27.40 -4.44
CA THR A 183 12.70 26.20 -3.66
C THR A 183 11.54 25.92 -2.70
N ASP A 184 10.71 24.97 -3.11
CA ASP A 184 9.62 24.47 -2.30
C ASP A 184 9.73 22.95 -2.17
N LYS A 185 9.64 22.44 -0.93
CA LYS A 185 9.63 21.00 -0.67
C LYS A 185 8.46 20.32 -1.39
N GLY A 186 7.33 21.02 -1.60
CA GLY A 186 6.23 20.53 -2.43
C GLY A 186 6.61 20.30 -3.88
N ALA A 187 7.17 21.31 -4.54
CA ALA A 187 7.67 21.17 -5.92
C ALA A 187 8.77 20.09 -6.05
N ALA A 188 9.64 19.97 -5.03
CA ALA A 188 10.65 18.93 -4.96
C ALA A 188 10.02 17.53 -4.91
N LEU A 189 9.06 17.32 -4.02
CA LEU A 189 8.35 16.06 -3.86
C LEU A 189 7.63 15.65 -5.15
N ASP A 190 6.94 16.59 -5.80
CA ASP A 190 6.28 16.38 -7.09
C ASP A 190 7.25 15.98 -8.20
N THR A 191 8.44 16.61 -8.21
CA THR A 191 9.49 16.28 -9.18
C THR A 191 9.98 14.85 -8.97
N VAL A 192 10.23 14.46 -7.72
CA VAL A 192 10.62 13.08 -7.39
C VAL A 192 9.52 12.09 -7.77
N ARG A 193 8.28 12.37 -7.37
CA ARG A 193 7.10 11.56 -7.69
C ARG A 193 6.97 11.28 -9.18
N LYS A 194 7.03 12.33 -10.01
CA LYS A 194 6.89 12.20 -11.47
C LYS A 194 8.00 11.38 -12.08
N LYS A 195 9.24 11.55 -11.62
CA LYS A 195 10.39 10.85 -12.20
C LYS A 195 10.38 9.35 -11.90
N VAL A 196 10.04 8.98 -10.67
CA VAL A 196 9.96 7.56 -10.27
C VAL A 196 8.64 6.91 -10.66
N GLY A 197 7.66 7.69 -11.15
CA GLY A 197 6.33 7.19 -11.51
C GLY A 197 5.53 6.70 -10.30
N ALA A 198 5.73 7.31 -9.12
CA ALA A 198 5.08 6.86 -7.90
C ALA A 198 3.56 7.08 -7.96
N THR A 199 2.82 5.99 -7.72
CA THR A 199 1.36 6.01 -7.62
C THR A 199 0.92 6.54 -6.26
N THR A 200 1.73 6.30 -5.23
CA THR A 200 1.42 6.67 -3.84
C THR A 200 2.65 7.20 -3.12
N VAL A 201 2.47 8.22 -2.29
CA VAL A 201 3.53 8.91 -1.56
C VAL A 201 3.27 8.85 -0.04
N LEU A 202 4.30 8.49 0.72
CA LEU A 202 4.42 8.81 2.14
C LEU A 202 5.40 9.97 2.29
N PHE A 203 4.97 11.09 2.88
CA PHE A 203 5.85 12.20 3.24
C PHE A 203 5.87 12.42 4.75
N ILE A 204 7.08 12.56 5.33
CA ILE A 204 7.29 12.77 6.76
C ILE A 204 8.13 14.04 6.94
N GLY A 205 7.67 14.98 7.78
CA GLY A 205 8.37 16.25 8.03
C GLY A 205 8.02 16.87 9.38
N ASP A 206 8.83 17.79 9.89
CA ASP A 206 8.69 18.39 11.23
C ASP A 206 8.49 19.91 11.25
N ASP A 207 8.79 20.62 10.16
CA ASP A 207 8.83 22.09 10.18
C ASP A 207 7.78 22.73 9.24
N VAL A 208 7.61 24.05 9.35
CA VAL A 208 6.69 24.85 8.53
C VAL A 208 7.00 24.70 7.03
N THR A 209 8.26 24.44 6.67
CA THR A 209 8.64 24.20 5.28
C THR A 209 8.06 22.90 4.70
N ASP A 210 7.71 21.94 5.54
CA ASP A 210 7.10 20.65 5.14
C ASP A 210 5.62 20.78 4.81
N GLU A 211 4.95 21.83 5.29
CA GLU A 211 3.54 22.09 5.02
C GLU A 211 3.26 22.24 3.52
N ALA A 212 4.21 22.79 2.78
CA ALA A 212 4.09 22.88 1.33
C ALA A 212 4.20 21.50 0.64
N ALA A 213 4.99 20.56 1.20
CA ALA A 213 5.00 19.18 0.74
C ALA A 213 3.70 18.45 1.09
N PHE A 214 3.19 18.62 2.32
CA PHE A 214 1.89 18.06 2.69
C PHE A 214 0.75 18.55 1.78
N ALA A 215 0.80 19.81 1.33
CA ALA A 215 -0.23 20.39 0.46
C ALA A 215 -0.28 19.76 -0.95
N THR A 216 0.78 19.06 -1.36
CA THR A 216 0.84 18.36 -2.67
C THR A 216 0.29 16.94 -2.61
N LEU A 217 0.14 16.37 -1.41
CA LEU A 217 -0.34 15.00 -1.22
C LEU A 217 -1.82 14.87 -1.60
N HIS A 218 -2.17 13.79 -2.27
CA HIS A 218 -3.53 13.58 -2.75
C HIS A 218 -3.92 12.10 -2.86
N GLY A 219 -5.22 11.80 -2.80
CA GLY A 219 -5.72 10.43 -3.00
C GLY A 219 -5.20 9.46 -1.92
N PRO A 220 -4.47 8.38 -2.29
CA PRO A 220 -3.97 7.39 -1.32
C PRO A 220 -2.74 7.85 -0.52
N ASP A 221 -2.18 9.02 -0.83
CA ASP A 221 -0.98 9.55 -0.19
C ASP A 221 -1.17 9.79 1.32
N VAL A 222 -0.08 9.78 2.08
CA VAL A 222 -0.09 9.96 3.54
C VAL A 222 0.96 10.98 3.95
N GLY A 223 0.53 12.00 4.68
CA GLY A 223 1.41 12.99 5.31
C GLY A 223 1.50 12.74 6.81
N VAL A 224 2.72 12.76 7.35
CA VAL A 224 2.98 12.55 8.78
C VAL A 224 3.83 13.70 9.34
N LYS A 225 3.25 14.47 10.27
CA LYS A 225 3.96 15.51 11.01
C LYS A 225 4.78 14.90 12.15
N VAL A 226 6.01 15.35 12.34
CA VAL A 226 6.85 14.98 13.49
C VAL A 226 6.81 16.09 14.55
N GLY A 227 6.69 15.72 15.81
CA GLY A 227 6.70 16.66 16.93
C GLY A 227 5.43 17.52 17.02
N PRO A 228 5.41 18.57 17.85
CA PRO A 228 4.26 19.46 18.06
C PRO A 228 4.07 20.47 16.91
N GLY A 229 3.07 21.35 17.04
CA GLY A 229 2.81 22.46 16.12
C GLY A 229 1.65 22.22 15.16
N ASP A 230 1.07 23.30 14.65
CA ASP A 230 -0.03 23.24 13.68
C ASP A 230 0.43 22.60 12.37
N THR A 231 -0.44 21.83 11.73
CA THR A 231 -0.13 21.14 10.46
C THR A 231 -1.40 20.79 9.69
N ILE A 232 -1.29 20.73 8.37
CA ILE A 232 -2.31 20.13 7.50
C ILE A 232 -2.15 18.62 7.35
N ALA A 233 -1.03 18.04 7.80
CA ALA A 233 -0.82 16.60 7.77
C ALA A 233 -1.89 15.87 8.62
N PRO A 234 -2.54 14.82 8.09
CA PRO A 234 -3.61 14.12 8.82
C PRO A 234 -3.11 13.31 10.01
N TYR A 235 -1.83 12.90 10.01
CA TYR A 235 -1.25 12.05 11.04
C TYR A 235 -0.03 12.69 11.68
N ARG A 236 0.32 12.22 12.88
CA ARG A 236 1.44 12.74 13.65
C ARG A 236 2.20 11.64 14.37
N VAL A 237 3.52 11.80 14.46
CA VAL A 237 4.40 11.04 15.36
C VAL A 237 5.14 11.99 16.30
N PRO A 238 5.47 11.57 17.54
CA PRO A 238 5.99 12.48 18.55
C PRO A 238 7.43 12.96 18.28
N ASP A 239 8.29 12.13 17.67
CA ASP A 239 9.73 12.37 17.60
C ASP A 239 10.44 11.54 16.51
N PRO A 240 11.73 11.83 16.21
CA PRO A 240 12.54 11.05 15.26
C PRO A 240 12.63 9.53 15.56
N PRO A 241 12.75 9.07 16.82
CA PRO A 241 12.66 7.64 17.13
C PRO A 241 11.34 6.99 16.70
N ALA A 242 10.21 7.71 16.79
CA ALA A 242 8.92 7.22 16.30
C ALA A 242 8.87 7.14 14.77
N VAL A 243 9.52 8.08 14.06
CA VAL A 243 9.72 7.99 12.60
C VAL A 243 10.48 6.70 12.24
N ALA A 244 11.54 6.37 12.97
CA ALA A 244 12.29 5.13 12.75
C ALA A 244 11.42 3.88 12.88
N ARG A 245 10.54 3.83 13.88
CA ARG A 245 9.59 2.72 14.10
C ARG A 245 8.57 2.64 12.97
N LEU A 246 7.99 3.77 12.56
CA LEU A 246 7.03 3.85 11.47
C LEU A 246 7.64 3.31 10.15
N LEU A 247 8.84 3.75 9.80
CA LEU A 247 9.55 3.30 8.60
C LEU A 247 9.92 1.80 8.67
N ALA A 248 10.31 1.29 9.84
CA ALA A 248 10.59 -0.12 10.02
C ALA A 248 9.32 -0.98 9.85
N THR A 249 8.18 -0.55 10.40
CA THR A 249 6.88 -1.21 10.21
C THR A 249 6.48 -1.22 8.74
N LEU A 250 6.55 -0.07 8.06
CA LEU A 250 6.27 0.01 6.62
C LEU A 250 7.17 -0.93 5.82
N CYS A 251 8.48 -0.96 6.13
CA CYS A 251 9.43 -1.83 5.45
C CYS A 251 9.06 -3.31 5.58
N HIS A 252 8.67 -3.75 6.78
CA HIS A 252 8.26 -5.13 7.03
C HIS A 252 6.99 -5.48 6.24
N LEU A 253 5.93 -4.67 6.38
CA LEU A 253 4.66 -4.88 5.68
C LEU A 253 4.84 -4.89 4.15
N ARG A 254 5.66 -3.98 3.64
CA ARG A 254 5.97 -3.88 2.20
C ARG A 254 6.75 -5.10 1.72
N ALA A 255 7.75 -5.53 2.47
CA ALA A 255 8.54 -6.72 2.15
C ALA A 255 7.67 -7.98 2.15
N ASP A 256 6.79 -8.13 3.14
CA ASP A 256 5.86 -9.25 3.23
C ASP A 256 4.89 -9.27 2.04
N TRP A 257 4.32 -8.12 1.69
CA TRP A 257 3.44 -7.99 0.52
C TRP A 257 4.17 -8.32 -0.78
N LEU A 258 5.39 -7.78 -0.97
CA LEU A 258 6.20 -8.03 -2.17
C LEU A 258 6.69 -9.47 -2.27
N ALA A 259 6.93 -10.14 -1.13
CA ALA A 259 7.22 -11.56 -1.08
C ALA A 259 6.00 -12.44 -1.40
N GLY A 260 4.82 -11.84 -1.61
CA GLY A 260 3.57 -12.55 -1.80
C GLY A 260 3.15 -13.31 -0.55
N ALA A 261 3.52 -12.85 0.66
CA ALA A 261 3.13 -13.49 1.90
C ALA A 261 1.60 -13.47 2.03
N GLY A 262 0.97 -14.58 1.64
CA GLY A 262 -0.49 -14.76 1.56
C GLY A 262 -1.07 -14.93 0.15
N VAL A 263 -0.27 -14.81 -0.92
CA VAL A 263 -0.72 -15.01 -2.31
C VAL A 263 -0.21 -16.35 -2.84
N VAL A 264 -1.13 -17.22 -3.24
CA VAL A 264 -0.80 -18.48 -3.90
C VAL A 264 -0.45 -18.18 -5.37
N PRO A 265 0.69 -18.63 -5.90
CA PRO A 265 1.01 -18.50 -7.32
C PRO A 265 -0.07 -19.11 -8.21
N ILE A 266 -0.31 -18.52 -9.40
CA ILE A 266 -1.40 -18.94 -10.28
C ILE A 266 -1.26 -20.41 -10.70
N GLU A 267 -0.04 -20.89 -10.91
CA GLU A 267 0.28 -22.27 -11.26
C GLU A 267 0.00 -23.29 -10.15
N ARG A 268 -0.16 -22.82 -8.91
CA ARG A 268 -0.54 -23.65 -7.75
C ARG A 268 -2.06 -23.72 -7.53
N HIS A 269 -2.84 -23.01 -8.34
CA HIS A 269 -4.29 -23.13 -8.29
C HIS A 269 -4.80 -24.33 -9.10
N SER A 270 -5.77 -25.02 -8.53
CA SER A 270 -6.58 -26.01 -9.23
C SER A 270 -7.83 -25.34 -9.82
N LEU A 271 -8.30 -25.86 -10.95
CA LEU A 271 -9.47 -25.37 -11.69
C LEU A 271 -10.63 -26.36 -11.52
N LEU A 272 -11.80 -25.85 -11.15
CA LEU A 272 -13.08 -26.55 -11.28
C LEU A 272 -13.86 -25.94 -12.44
N SER A 273 -14.66 -26.74 -13.15
CA SER A 273 -15.59 -26.23 -14.15
C SER A 273 -16.81 -27.13 -14.30
N ASP A 274 -17.93 -26.56 -14.74
CA ASP A 274 -19.09 -27.26 -15.32
C ASP A 274 -19.35 -26.89 -16.79
N GLN A 275 -18.33 -26.36 -17.47
CA GLN A 275 -18.38 -25.75 -18.81
C GLN A 275 -19.19 -24.44 -18.91
N ARG A 276 -19.87 -24.00 -17.84
CA ARG A 276 -20.59 -22.70 -17.80
C ARG A 276 -19.79 -21.66 -17.04
N THR A 277 -19.20 -22.08 -15.93
CA THR A 277 -18.28 -21.26 -15.15
C THR A 277 -17.04 -22.04 -14.75
N ALA A 278 -16.14 -21.34 -14.07
CA ALA A 278 -14.94 -21.89 -13.48
C ALA A 278 -14.72 -21.31 -12.08
N ALA A 279 -14.10 -22.11 -11.21
CA ALA A 279 -13.60 -21.68 -9.92
C ALA A 279 -12.13 -22.02 -9.77
N LEU A 280 -11.35 -21.12 -9.16
CA LEU A 280 -9.96 -21.38 -8.80
C LEU A 280 -9.84 -21.72 -7.32
N VAL A 281 -9.13 -22.80 -7.03
CA VAL A 281 -8.96 -23.37 -5.69
C VAL A 281 -7.46 -23.39 -5.36
N THR A 282 -7.08 -22.86 -4.21
CA THR A 282 -5.71 -22.94 -3.68
C THR A 282 -5.39 -24.35 -3.14
N PRO A 283 -4.10 -24.68 -2.89
CA PRO A 283 -3.72 -25.93 -2.25
C PRO A 283 -4.37 -26.18 -0.88
N GLU A 284 -4.81 -25.11 -0.20
CA GLU A 284 -5.43 -25.14 1.14
C GLU A 284 -6.98 -25.19 1.08
N ALA A 285 -7.57 -25.63 -0.03
CA ALA A 285 -9.02 -25.68 -0.27
C ALA A 285 -9.74 -24.34 -0.03
N ARG A 286 -9.13 -23.25 -0.47
CA ARG A 286 -9.76 -21.92 -0.51
C ARG A 286 -10.05 -21.52 -1.96
N ILE A 287 -11.30 -21.19 -2.23
CA ILE A 287 -11.77 -20.71 -3.53
C ILE A 287 -11.55 -19.21 -3.58
N THR A 288 -10.65 -18.78 -4.46
CA THR A 288 -10.16 -17.39 -4.58
C THR A 288 -10.75 -16.65 -5.78
N TRP A 289 -11.37 -17.38 -6.70
CA TRP A 289 -12.04 -16.83 -7.88
C TRP A 289 -13.25 -17.68 -8.27
N MET A 290 -14.40 -17.04 -8.51
CA MET A 290 -15.55 -17.67 -9.15
C MET A 290 -16.52 -16.62 -9.68
N CYS A 291 -16.88 -16.72 -10.96
CA CYS A 291 -18.00 -15.97 -11.54
C CYS A 291 -19.27 -16.80 -11.50
N VAL A 292 -20.41 -16.18 -11.23
CA VAL A 292 -21.70 -16.89 -11.20
C VAL A 292 -22.82 -16.11 -11.87
N PRO A 293 -23.74 -16.80 -12.58
CA PRO A 293 -23.73 -18.24 -12.85
C PRO A 293 -22.82 -18.65 -14.02
N ARG A 294 -22.27 -17.68 -14.78
CA ARG A 294 -21.43 -17.92 -15.97
C ARG A 294 -20.02 -17.36 -15.79
N VAL A 295 -19.09 -17.82 -16.62
CA VAL A 295 -17.70 -17.34 -16.63
C VAL A 295 -17.58 -15.84 -16.95
N ASP A 296 -18.52 -15.28 -17.71
CA ASP A 296 -18.57 -13.87 -18.09
C ASP A 296 -19.46 -13.01 -17.16
N SER A 297 -20.05 -13.61 -16.12
CA SER A 297 -20.75 -12.87 -15.07
C SER A 297 -19.78 -12.20 -14.10
N ALA A 298 -20.29 -11.31 -13.25
CA ALA A 298 -19.49 -10.73 -12.17
C ALA A 298 -19.02 -11.80 -11.16
N ALA A 299 -17.84 -11.60 -10.60
CA ALA A 299 -17.28 -12.51 -9.61
C ALA A 299 -17.99 -12.37 -8.27
N ILE A 300 -18.33 -13.52 -7.66
CA ILE A 300 -18.76 -13.60 -6.26
C ILE A 300 -17.58 -13.80 -5.31
N PHE A 301 -16.47 -14.34 -5.84
CA PHE A 301 -15.17 -14.43 -5.17
C PHE A 301 -14.11 -13.85 -6.08
N ALA A 302 -13.35 -12.86 -5.61
CA ALA A 302 -12.34 -12.14 -6.38
C ALA A 302 -11.04 -11.90 -5.58
N GLU A 303 -10.78 -12.73 -4.57
CA GLU A 303 -9.61 -12.61 -3.71
C GLU A 303 -8.28 -12.61 -4.46
N ILE A 304 -8.15 -13.37 -5.55
CA ILE A 304 -6.90 -13.38 -6.33
C ILE A 304 -6.53 -12.00 -6.89
N LEU A 305 -7.51 -11.10 -7.05
CA LEU A 305 -7.29 -9.73 -7.54
C LEU A 305 -7.28 -8.68 -6.42
N GLY A 306 -8.15 -8.85 -5.41
CA GLY A 306 -8.38 -7.81 -4.38
C GLY A 306 -8.06 -8.24 -2.96
N GLY A 307 -7.42 -9.40 -2.76
CA GLY A 307 -7.16 -9.98 -1.44
C GLY A 307 -8.42 -10.44 -0.71
N PRO A 308 -8.32 -10.85 0.57
CA PRO A 308 -9.45 -11.38 1.33
C PRO A 308 -10.73 -10.52 1.34
N PRO A 309 -10.66 -9.17 1.36
CA PRO A 309 -11.86 -8.32 1.29
C PRO A 309 -12.69 -8.51 0.01
N ALA A 310 -12.06 -8.90 -1.11
CA ALA A 310 -12.71 -9.13 -2.40
C ALA A 310 -13.41 -10.51 -2.52
N GLY A 311 -13.43 -11.28 -1.43
CA GLY A 311 -14.31 -12.42 -1.28
C GLY A 311 -13.70 -13.75 -1.67
N TYR A 312 -14.08 -14.78 -0.91
CA TYR A 312 -13.54 -16.12 -0.98
C TYR A 312 -14.49 -17.15 -0.35
N PHE A 313 -14.20 -18.43 -0.53
CA PHE A 313 -14.84 -19.51 0.22
C PHE A 313 -13.79 -20.53 0.66
N ALA A 314 -13.56 -20.65 1.97
CA ALA A 314 -12.52 -21.50 2.53
C ALA A 314 -13.08 -22.62 3.42
N VAL A 315 -12.39 -23.76 3.37
CA VAL A 315 -12.54 -24.85 4.34
C VAL A 315 -11.14 -25.24 4.80
N ARG A 316 -10.89 -25.20 6.10
CA ARG A 316 -9.60 -25.58 6.68
C ARG A 316 -9.78 -26.37 7.97
N PRO A 317 -8.87 -27.27 8.34
CA PRO A 317 -8.94 -27.91 9.66
C PRO A 317 -8.75 -26.86 10.76
N LEU A 318 -9.45 -27.03 11.89
CA LEU A 318 -9.27 -26.15 13.06
C LEU A 318 -7.91 -26.35 13.72
N LEU A 319 -7.42 -27.59 13.73
CA LEU A 319 -6.08 -27.96 14.17
C LEU A 319 -5.26 -28.25 12.93
N HIS A 320 -4.21 -27.45 12.71
CA HIS A 320 -3.34 -27.61 11.55
C HIS A 320 -2.08 -28.38 11.95
N ASP A 321 -1.99 -29.64 11.52
CA ASP A 321 -0.75 -30.41 11.58
C ASP A 321 -0.45 -30.95 10.17
N GLY A 322 0.57 -30.38 9.52
CA GLY A 322 1.01 -30.77 8.18
C GLY A 322 0.37 -30.03 7.01
N GLU A 323 1.12 -30.01 5.89
CA GLU A 323 0.66 -29.43 4.62
C GLU A 323 -0.39 -30.33 3.94
N PRO A 324 -1.46 -29.74 3.35
CA PRO A 324 -2.44 -30.51 2.60
C PRO A 324 -1.83 -31.13 1.34
N VAL A 325 -2.35 -32.29 0.96
CA VAL A 325 -2.12 -32.88 -0.37
C VAL A 325 -3.37 -32.70 -1.21
N GLN A 326 -3.21 -32.06 -2.37
CA GLN A 326 -4.29 -31.81 -3.31
C GLN A 326 -4.11 -32.61 -4.59
N ARG A 327 -5.19 -33.24 -5.08
CA ARG A 327 -5.20 -34.00 -6.35
C ARG A 327 -6.59 -34.07 -6.95
N TYR A 328 -6.67 -34.13 -8.27
CA TYR A 328 -7.90 -34.55 -8.94
C TYR A 328 -8.17 -36.05 -8.73
N LEU A 329 -9.43 -36.43 -8.71
CA LEU A 329 -9.85 -37.82 -8.74
C LEU A 329 -9.90 -38.29 -10.19
N ASP A 330 -9.07 -39.26 -10.55
CA ASP A 330 -8.90 -39.75 -11.92
C ASP A 330 -8.57 -38.62 -12.91
N SER A 331 -9.02 -38.73 -14.17
CA SER A 331 -8.94 -37.65 -15.17
C SER A 331 -10.20 -36.77 -15.13
N SER A 332 -10.55 -36.24 -13.95
CA SER A 332 -11.75 -35.41 -13.77
C SER A 332 -11.46 -34.06 -13.12
N LEU A 333 -12.43 -33.13 -13.16
CA LEU A 333 -12.41 -31.88 -12.39
C LEU A 333 -13.06 -32.03 -11.00
N VAL A 334 -13.01 -33.23 -10.42
CA VAL A 334 -13.37 -33.46 -9.00
C VAL A 334 -12.09 -33.40 -8.19
N LEU A 335 -11.94 -32.33 -7.41
CA LEU A 335 -10.72 -32.02 -6.67
C LEU A 335 -10.82 -32.54 -5.23
N ARG A 336 -9.77 -33.19 -4.75
CA ARG A 336 -9.65 -33.63 -3.36
C ARG A 336 -8.44 -32.98 -2.70
N THR A 337 -8.68 -32.30 -1.59
CA THR A 337 -7.65 -31.73 -0.70
C THR A 337 -7.69 -32.47 0.63
N SER A 338 -6.58 -33.09 1.03
CA SER A 338 -6.51 -33.96 2.21
C SER A 338 -5.48 -33.45 3.22
N TRP A 339 -5.93 -33.35 4.47
CA TRP A 339 -5.11 -33.21 5.68
C TRP A 339 -5.13 -34.53 6.46
N PRO A 340 -4.37 -34.68 7.55
CA PRO A 340 -4.43 -35.89 8.37
C PRO A 340 -5.85 -36.23 8.90
N ASP A 341 -6.58 -35.22 9.38
CA ASP A 341 -7.85 -35.46 10.09
C ASP A 341 -9.11 -35.24 9.24
N ILE A 342 -8.99 -34.47 8.16
CA ILE A 342 -10.11 -34.12 7.27
C ILE A 342 -9.71 -34.16 5.80
N THR A 343 -10.69 -34.36 4.94
CA THR A 343 -10.58 -34.26 3.50
C THR A 343 -11.73 -33.42 2.96
N VAL A 344 -11.43 -32.54 2.02
CA VAL A 344 -12.41 -31.73 1.29
C VAL A 344 -12.44 -32.20 -0.16
N THR A 345 -13.63 -32.56 -0.65
CA THR A 345 -13.86 -32.85 -2.06
C THR A 345 -14.69 -31.72 -2.68
N ASP A 346 -14.10 -31.00 -3.63
CA ASP A 346 -14.70 -29.86 -4.32
C ASP A 346 -14.99 -30.19 -5.79
N TYR A 347 -16.18 -29.84 -6.28
CA TYR A 347 -16.50 -29.94 -7.70
C TYR A 347 -17.66 -29.03 -8.11
N LEU A 348 -17.70 -28.66 -9.39
CA LEU A 348 -18.88 -28.07 -10.01
C LEU A 348 -19.72 -29.17 -10.63
N ASP A 349 -20.97 -29.30 -10.17
CA ASP A 349 -21.83 -30.44 -10.50
C ASP A 349 -22.20 -30.47 -11.99
N CYS A 350 -21.86 -31.56 -12.67
CA CYS A 350 -22.17 -31.79 -14.09
C CYS A 350 -23.16 -32.94 -14.32
N SER A 351 -23.65 -33.58 -13.25
CA SER A 351 -24.37 -34.87 -13.27
C SER A 351 -25.58 -34.94 -14.21
N ASP A 352 -26.19 -33.79 -14.49
CA ASP A 352 -27.42 -33.66 -15.25
C ASP A 352 -27.21 -33.26 -16.74
N GLY A 353 -25.97 -33.32 -17.25
CA GLY A 353 -25.66 -32.98 -18.65
C GLY A 353 -25.94 -31.50 -18.94
N ARG A 354 -25.33 -30.60 -18.15
CA ARG A 354 -25.65 -29.17 -18.11
C ARG A 354 -25.45 -28.35 -19.41
N PRO A 355 -24.82 -28.80 -20.52
CA PRO A 355 -24.83 -28.02 -21.77
C PRO A 355 -26.25 -27.70 -22.28
N GLY A 356 -27.26 -28.53 -21.98
CA GLY A 356 -28.62 -28.41 -22.54
C GLY A 356 -29.72 -27.81 -21.64
N ARG A 357 -29.43 -27.46 -20.38
CA ARG A 357 -30.46 -26.90 -19.45
C ARG A 357 -30.53 -25.38 -19.53
N LEU A 358 -31.63 -24.78 -19.06
CA LEU A 358 -31.80 -23.32 -18.99
C LEU A 358 -30.55 -22.64 -18.39
N ALA A 359 -30.08 -21.58 -19.06
CA ALA A 359 -29.01 -20.73 -18.58
C ALA A 359 -29.40 -20.12 -17.24
N GLY A 360 -28.53 -20.21 -16.23
CA GLY A 360 -28.76 -19.57 -14.93
C GLY A 360 -28.47 -20.43 -13.69
N ARG A 361 -28.44 -21.77 -13.80
CA ARG A 361 -28.11 -22.64 -12.66
C ARG A 361 -26.68 -23.20 -12.70
N THR A 362 -25.97 -23.01 -11.58
CA THR A 362 -24.62 -23.52 -11.29
C THR A 362 -24.58 -23.93 -9.82
N ASP A 363 -24.05 -25.13 -9.53
CA ASP A 363 -23.93 -25.62 -8.16
C ASP A 363 -22.48 -26.04 -7.90
N LEU A 364 -21.82 -25.33 -6.99
CA LEU A 364 -20.52 -25.71 -6.43
C LEU A 364 -20.78 -26.55 -5.19
N ILE A 365 -20.22 -27.76 -5.18
CA ILE A 365 -20.38 -28.73 -4.08
C ILE A 365 -19.04 -28.89 -3.38
N ARG A 366 -19.07 -28.78 -2.05
CA ARG A 366 -17.92 -29.01 -1.17
C ARG A 366 -18.32 -30.02 -0.12
N VAL A 367 -17.58 -31.12 -0.05
CA VAL A 367 -17.87 -32.23 0.86
C VAL A 367 -16.71 -32.40 1.82
N ILE A 368 -16.97 -32.23 3.11
CA ILE A 368 -15.98 -32.33 4.18
C ILE A 368 -16.18 -33.67 4.88
N GLU A 369 -15.18 -34.53 4.81
CA GLU A 369 -15.16 -35.88 5.36
C GLU A 369 -13.99 -36.03 6.33
N GLY A 370 -14.12 -36.86 7.37
CA GLY A 370 -13.02 -37.15 8.30
C GLY A 370 -13.49 -37.34 9.73
N HIS A 371 -12.56 -37.24 10.67
CA HIS A 371 -12.84 -37.33 12.11
C HIS A 371 -12.43 -36.06 12.88
N GLY A 372 -11.88 -35.07 12.19
CA GLY A 372 -11.52 -33.77 12.76
C GLY A 372 -12.65 -32.75 12.72
N ARG A 373 -12.33 -31.53 13.16
CA ARG A 373 -13.18 -30.35 13.05
C ARG A 373 -12.61 -29.40 12.00
N ALA A 374 -13.49 -28.74 11.24
CA ALA A 374 -13.11 -27.78 10.21
C ALA A 374 -13.72 -26.41 10.48
N LEU A 375 -12.99 -25.36 10.14
CA LEU A 375 -13.53 -24.01 10.01
C LEU A 375 -13.95 -23.79 8.56
N VAL A 376 -15.16 -23.27 8.39
CA VAL A 376 -15.74 -22.90 7.11
C VAL A 376 -15.97 -21.39 7.12
N GLU A 377 -15.42 -20.71 6.11
CA GLU A 377 -15.55 -19.26 5.95
C GLU A 377 -16.15 -18.97 4.58
N PHE A 378 -17.37 -18.43 4.54
CA PHE A 378 -18.11 -18.07 3.35
C PHE A 378 -18.21 -16.54 3.24
N ALA A 379 -17.40 -15.96 2.36
CA ALA A 379 -17.27 -14.51 2.18
C ALA A 379 -17.65 -14.10 0.73
N PRO A 380 -18.93 -14.21 0.33
CA PRO A 380 -19.34 -13.76 -1.00
C PRO A 380 -19.27 -12.24 -1.11
N ARG A 381 -18.94 -11.73 -2.30
CA ARG A 381 -18.86 -10.30 -2.61
C ARG A 381 -19.55 -10.03 -3.94
N LEU A 382 -20.66 -9.31 -3.90
CA LEU A 382 -21.44 -9.01 -5.11
C LEU A 382 -20.72 -8.01 -6.01
N ASP A 383 -20.78 -8.25 -7.32
CA ASP A 383 -20.16 -7.42 -8.37
C ASP A 383 -18.69 -7.09 -8.10
N PHE A 384 -17.85 -8.13 -7.90
CA PHE A 384 -16.43 -7.96 -7.55
C PHE A 384 -16.20 -7.21 -6.22
N GLY A 385 -17.20 -7.18 -5.33
CA GLY A 385 -17.17 -6.44 -4.07
C GLY A 385 -17.57 -4.97 -4.17
N ARG A 386 -18.14 -4.53 -5.30
CA ARG A 386 -18.60 -3.13 -5.46
C ARG A 386 -19.87 -2.81 -4.68
N PHE A 387 -20.72 -3.80 -4.44
CA PHE A 387 -21.97 -3.61 -3.71
C PHE A 387 -21.92 -4.23 -2.30
N PRO A 388 -22.61 -3.61 -1.31
CA PRO A 388 -22.76 -4.22 0.01
C PRO A 388 -23.30 -5.64 -0.12
N THR A 389 -22.77 -6.56 0.69
CA THR A 389 -23.23 -7.95 0.67
C THR A 389 -23.79 -8.31 2.04
N SER A 390 -25.05 -8.74 2.06
CA SER A 390 -25.74 -9.16 3.29
C SER A 390 -26.12 -10.64 3.19
N LEU A 391 -26.05 -11.33 4.33
CA LEU A 391 -26.37 -12.74 4.48
C LEU A 391 -27.54 -12.90 5.44
N GLU A 392 -28.48 -13.77 5.11
CA GLU A 392 -29.56 -14.17 6.01
C GLU A 392 -29.49 -15.67 6.30
N VAL A 393 -29.57 -16.03 7.58
CA VAL A 393 -29.69 -17.44 7.99
C VAL A 393 -31.12 -17.92 7.68
N ARG A 394 -31.21 -19.04 6.99
CA ARG A 394 -32.46 -19.73 6.63
C ARG A 394 -32.43 -21.16 7.15
N ASP A 395 -33.59 -21.80 7.22
CA ASP A 395 -33.65 -23.23 7.52
C ASP A 395 -32.89 -24.02 6.44
N GLY A 396 -31.85 -24.74 6.86
CA GLY A 396 -30.98 -25.51 5.98
C GLY A 396 -29.84 -24.74 5.29
N GLY A 397 -29.58 -23.46 5.60
CA GLY A 397 -28.41 -22.75 5.09
C GLY A 397 -28.44 -21.22 5.13
N LEU A 398 -27.81 -20.58 4.14
CA LEU A 398 -27.72 -19.13 4.00
C LEU A 398 -28.32 -18.66 2.67
N GLU A 399 -28.88 -17.45 2.68
CA GLU A 399 -29.25 -16.70 1.48
C GLU A 399 -28.36 -15.46 1.33
N VAL A 400 -27.86 -15.21 0.11
CA VAL A 400 -27.13 -13.98 -0.21
C VAL A 400 -28.15 -12.94 -0.71
N VAL A 401 -28.42 -11.94 0.13
CA VAL A 401 -29.45 -10.94 -0.15
C VAL A 401 -28.93 -9.89 -1.13
N GLY A 402 -29.79 -9.50 -2.09
CA GLY A 402 -29.48 -8.44 -3.06
C GLY A 402 -28.66 -8.89 -4.27
N ALA A 403 -28.37 -10.18 -4.41
CA ALA A 403 -27.75 -10.74 -5.61
C ALA A 403 -28.70 -10.64 -6.82
N THR A 404 -28.16 -10.32 -8.00
CA THR A 404 -28.95 -10.23 -9.25
C THR A 404 -29.55 -11.58 -9.63
N ASP A 405 -28.75 -12.64 -9.53
CA ASP A 405 -29.21 -14.02 -9.59
C ASP A 405 -29.40 -14.54 -8.16
N LEU A 406 -30.39 -15.40 -7.93
CA LEU A 406 -30.61 -16.00 -6.62
C LEU A 406 -29.40 -16.86 -6.22
N VAL A 407 -28.79 -16.55 -5.08
CA VAL A 407 -27.64 -17.30 -4.54
C VAL A 407 -27.94 -17.76 -3.11
N VAL A 408 -27.84 -19.06 -2.89
CA VAL A 408 -27.98 -19.68 -1.57
C VAL A 408 -26.83 -20.64 -1.30
N LEU A 409 -26.44 -20.77 -0.04
CA LEU A 409 -25.53 -21.80 0.43
C LEU A 409 -26.34 -22.82 1.23
N ARG A 410 -26.64 -23.98 0.63
CA ARG A 410 -27.27 -25.08 1.36
C ARG A 410 -26.23 -25.78 2.23
N SER A 411 -26.51 -25.86 3.52
CA SER A 411 -25.60 -26.41 4.54
C SER A 411 -26.42 -26.98 5.70
N PRO A 412 -27.12 -28.12 5.51
CA PRO A 412 -28.00 -28.68 6.54
C PRO A 412 -27.20 -29.03 7.80
N GLY A 413 -27.68 -28.60 8.96
CA GLY A 413 -27.04 -28.88 10.26
C GLY A 413 -25.80 -28.04 10.57
N VAL A 414 -25.47 -27.03 9.75
CA VAL A 414 -24.37 -26.09 10.01
C VAL A 414 -24.92 -24.82 10.67
N GLU A 415 -24.36 -24.47 11.82
CA GLU A 415 -24.66 -23.22 12.53
C GLU A 415 -23.69 -22.13 12.11
N TRP A 416 -24.22 -21.01 11.61
CA TRP A 416 -23.42 -19.91 11.07
C TRP A 416 -23.42 -18.70 12.01
N THR A 417 -22.24 -18.13 12.22
CA THR A 417 -22.06 -16.79 12.78
C THR A 417 -21.79 -15.82 11.63
N ILE A 418 -22.56 -14.73 11.57
CA ILE A 418 -22.37 -13.70 10.52
C ILE A 418 -21.58 -12.53 11.12
N GLU A 419 -20.48 -12.19 10.48
CA GLU A 419 -19.57 -11.12 10.86
C GLU A 419 -19.63 -9.97 9.84
N GLN A 420 -19.61 -8.73 10.33
CA GLN A 420 -19.55 -7.55 9.49
C GLN A 420 -18.09 -7.19 9.19
N VAL A 421 -17.75 -7.11 7.90
CA VAL A 421 -16.41 -6.75 7.40
C VAL A 421 -16.56 -5.57 6.44
N GLY A 422 -16.37 -4.35 6.95
CA GLY A 422 -16.65 -3.13 6.20
C GLY A 422 -18.12 -3.08 5.76
N MET A 423 -18.35 -2.94 4.46
CA MET A 423 -19.70 -2.94 3.85
C MET A 423 -20.23 -4.34 3.51
N HIS A 424 -19.50 -5.41 3.84
CA HIS A 424 -19.88 -6.78 3.51
C HIS A 424 -20.08 -7.64 4.76
N GLN A 425 -20.75 -8.76 4.58
CA GLN A 425 -20.88 -9.81 5.59
C GLN A 425 -20.12 -11.06 5.18
N THR A 426 -19.57 -11.75 6.16
CA THR A 426 -18.91 -13.06 6.04
C THR A 426 -19.57 -14.01 7.02
N ALA A 427 -19.91 -15.21 6.58
CA ALA A 427 -20.42 -16.24 7.48
C ALA A 427 -19.30 -17.22 7.85
N VAL A 428 -19.18 -17.52 9.13
CA VAL A 428 -18.17 -18.41 9.71
C VAL A 428 -18.88 -19.51 10.48
N ALA A 429 -18.43 -20.76 10.29
CA ALA A 429 -18.94 -21.91 11.02
C ALA A 429 -17.82 -22.88 11.38
N GLU A 430 -17.89 -23.45 12.58
CA GLU A 430 -17.09 -24.61 12.96
C GLU A 430 -17.95 -25.86 12.78
N VAL A 431 -17.45 -26.85 12.03
CA VAL A 431 -18.15 -28.10 11.76
C VAL A 431 -17.38 -29.30 12.29
N ASP A 432 -18.10 -30.26 12.86
CA ASP A 432 -17.55 -31.54 13.32
C ASP A 432 -17.86 -32.62 12.28
N CYS A 433 -16.81 -33.22 11.72
CA CYS A 433 -16.94 -34.22 10.66
C CYS A 433 -17.10 -35.65 11.22
N SER A 434 -16.95 -35.84 12.53
CA SER A 434 -17.01 -37.17 13.18
C SER A 434 -18.39 -37.83 13.11
N ALA A 435 -19.46 -37.03 13.00
CA ALA A 435 -20.84 -37.52 12.87
C ALA A 435 -21.22 -37.92 11.43
N GLY A 436 -20.36 -37.63 10.45
CA GLY A 436 -20.61 -37.89 9.03
C GLY A 436 -20.18 -36.74 8.12
N PRO A 437 -20.31 -36.90 6.80
CA PRO A 437 -19.91 -35.89 5.83
C PRO A 437 -20.75 -34.61 5.97
N VAL A 438 -20.07 -33.46 5.96
CA VAL A 438 -20.70 -32.15 5.86
C VAL A 438 -20.72 -31.73 4.41
N VAL A 439 -21.91 -31.55 3.84
CA VAL A 439 -22.10 -31.18 2.43
C VAL A 439 -22.56 -29.72 2.35
N LEU A 440 -21.76 -28.90 1.67
CA LEU A 440 -22.03 -27.51 1.37
C LEU A 440 -22.32 -27.37 -0.12
N GLU A 441 -23.47 -26.80 -0.48
CA GLU A 441 -23.85 -26.57 -1.87
C GLU A 441 -24.11 -25.08 -2.10
N LEU A 442 -23.16 -24.38 -2.73
CA LEU A 442 -23.37 -23.03 -3.21
C LEU A 442 -24.15 -23.11 -4.52
N ARG A 443 -25.41 -22.71 -4.47
CA ARG A 443 -26.37 -22.81 -5.57
C ARG A 443 -26.68 -21.42 -6.10
N CYS A 444 -26.47 -21.24 -7.39
CA CYS A 444 -26.79 -20.01 -8.11
C CYS A 444 -27.95 -20.27 -9.07
N GLY A 445 -28.83 -19.29 -9.25
CA GLY A 445 -30.04 -19.39 -10.06
C GLY A 445 -31.23 -20.05 -9.37
N THR A 446 -31.16 -20.27 -8.05
CA THR A 446 -32.28 -20.82 -7.26
C THR A 446 -32.20 -20.35 -5.80
N ALA A 447 -33.36 -20.10 -5.18
CA ALA A 447 -33.47 -19.87 -3.73
C ALA A 447 -33.75 -21.18 -2.95
N SER A 448 -33.75 -22.34 -3.61
CA SER A 448 -34.12 -23.60 -2.96
C SER A 448 -32.99 -24.19 -2.12
N LEU A 449 -33.21 -24.27 -0.81
CA LEU A 449 -32.37 -25.00 0.14
C LEU A 449 -32.79 -26.47 0.33
N ARG A 450 -33.79 -26.94 -0.43
CA ARG A 450 -34.26 -28.33 -0.36
C ARG A 450 -33.19 -29.31 -0.87
N PRO A 451 -33.15 -30.56 -0.38
CA PRO A 451 -32.30 -31.59 -0.94
C PRO A 451 -32.48 -31.71 -2.46
N ASP A 452 -31.39 -32.01 -3.17
CA ASP A 452 -31.50 -32.37 -4.59
C ASP A 452 -32.18 -33.75 -4.73
N ARG A 453 -32.69 -34.06 -5.92
CA ARG A 453 -33.36 -35.35 -6.18
C ARG A 453 -32.37 -36.51 -6.14
N SER A 454 -31.13 -36.27 -6.55
CA SER A 454 -30.03 -37.22 -6.46
C SER A 454 -29.16 -36.87 -5.26
N ASP A 455 -28.74 -37.90 -4.52
CA ASP A 455 -27.77 -37.71 -3.44
C ASP A 455 -26.41 -37.21 -3.97
N GLU A 456 -25.61 -36.63 -3.07
CA GLU A 456 -24.29 -36.08 -3.40
C GLU A 456 -23.39 -37.14 -4.04
N ALA A 457 -23.33 -38.35 -3.49
CA ALA A 457 -22.42 -39.40 -3.95
C ALA A 457 -22.70 -39.78 -5.42
N THR A 458 -23.98 -39.89 -5.78
CA THR A 458 -24.44 -40.15 -7.14
C THR A 458 -24.07 -38.99 -8.07
N ARG A 459 -24.26 -37.74 -7.63
CA ARG A 459 -23.92 -36.54 -8.41
C ARG A 459 -22.41 -36.40 -8.62
N ARG A 460 -21.60 -36.68 -7.59
CA ARG A 460 -20.13 -36.69 -7.64
C ARG A 460 -19.63 -37.75 -8.62
N GLU A 461 -20.18 -38.95 -8.56
CA GLU A 461 -19.80 -40.03 -9.49
C GLU A 461 -20.18 -39.69 -10.95
N ALA A 462 -21.38 -39.14 -11.17
CA ALA A 462 -21.79 -38.70 -12.50
C ALA A 462 -20.90 -37.55 -13.03
N THR A 463 -20.51 -36.61 -12.17
CA THR A 463 -19.58 -35.53 -12.53
C THR A 463 -18.19 -36.08 -12.83
N ARG A 464 -17.69 -37.04 -12.05
CA ARG A 464 -16.41 -37.72 -12.30
C ARG A 464 -16.41 -38.37 -13.68
N ARG A 465 -17.46 -39.14 -14.00
CA ARG A 465 -17.65 -39.81 -15.30
C ARG A 465 -17.84 -38.84 -16.48
N TRP A 466 -18.37 -37.66 -16.23
CA TRP A 466 -18.54 -36.65 -17.29
C TRP A 466 -17.20 -36.14 -17.82
N TRP A 467 -16.19 -36.05 -16.96
CA TRP A 467 -14.88 -35.51 -17.31
C TRP A 467 -13.86 -36.57 -17.75
N SER A 468 -13.98 -37.81 -17.23
CA SER A 468 -13.12 -38.95 -17.59
C SER A 468 -13.49 -39.57 -18.92
#